data_AF-A0A3R8T8U5-F1
#
_entry.id   AF-A0A3R8T8U5-F1
#
_cell.length_a   1.000
_cell.length_b   1.000
_cell.length_c   1.000
_cell.angle_alpha   90.00
_cell.angle_beta   90.00
_cell.angle_gamma   90.00
#
_symmetry.space_group_name_H-M   'P 1'
#
loop_
_entity.id
_entity.type
_entity.pdbx_description
1 polymer ?
#
loop_
_entity_poly.entity_id
_entity_poly.type
_entity_poly.pdbx_seq_one_letter_code
_entity_poly.pdbx_strand_id
1 'polypeptide(L)'
;MKRALEILLLATAAAVLTACGGGGNAPEVKVQSRPTATSYWTMDANNYVNGGNTAQTTNSGTGTLVTTVVVSTATLNGGDQSNGAYSGSSISFVFKGTPPDGIYTLVQDQAAFLAADPLTAPMLVTVNVGVAVTTGSSQYTAQSGTIHVTRGSDAVYHFTTVAPVFATKTLDVSGGVAGAPNVMTLNIADAY
;
A
#
# COMPACT_ATOMS: atom_id res chain seq x y z
N MET A 1 -5.09 65.46 -27.59
CA MET A 1 -3.81 66.04 -28.04
C MET A 1 -2.88 66.13 -26.84
N LYS A 2 -1.60 65.76 -27.02
CA LYS A 2 -0.46 65.86 -26.06
C LYS A 2 -0.53 64.83 -24.91
N ARG A 3 0.12 63.66 -24.97
CA ARG A 3 1.57 63.35 -25.08
C ARG A 3 2.43 64.03 -24.01
N ALA A 4 3.29 63.18 -23.42
CA ALA A 4 4.50 63.44 -22.66
C ALA A 4 4.35 63.61 -21.13
N LEU A 5 4.77 62.59 -20.38
CA LEU A 5 5.98 62.59 -19.54
C LEU A 5 6.03 61.23 -18.80
N GLU A 6 6.51 60.15 -19.43
CA GLU A 6 7.90 59.65 -19.31
C GLU A 6 8.49 59.59 -17.89
N ILE A 7 8.57 58.35 -17.39
CA ILE A 7 9.75 57.70 -16.80
C ILE A 7 10.35 58.38 -15.55
N LEU A 8 10.17 57.76 -14.38
CA LEU A 8 11.27 57.65 -13.42
C LEU A 8 11.07 56.53 -12.36
N LEU A 9 12.12 55.71 -12.24
CA LEU A 9 12.55 54.91 -11.09
C LEU A 9 11.84 53.57 -10.76
N LEU A 10 12.38 52.51 -11.38
CA LEU A 10 12.65 51.24 -10.70
C LEU A 10 13.53 51.51 -9.46
N ALA A 11 13.05 51.10 -8.28
CA ALA A 11 13.91 50.86 -7.12
C ALA A 11 13.33 49.70 -6.29
N THR A 12 13.90 48.52 -6.56
CA THR A 12 14.25 47.48 -5.58
C THR A 12 13.67 47.59 -4.17
N ALA A 13 12.74 46.69 -3.85
CA ALA A 13 12.52 46.22 -2.49
C ALA A 13 12.39 44.69 -2.50
N ALA A 14 13.53 44.01 -2.49
CA ALA A 14 13.60 42.61 -2.11
C ALA A 14 13.33 42.53 -0.60
N ALA A 15 12.07 42.28 -0.24
CA ALA A 15 11.70 41.91 1.11
C ALA A 15 12.15 40.45 1.35
N VAL A 16 13.32 40.32 1.98
CA VAL A 16 13.78 39.07 2.57
C VAL A 16 12.82 38.71 3.70
N LEU A 17 11.96 37.71 3.47
CA LEU A 17 11.21 37.07 4.53
C LEU A 17 12.11 36.04 5.21
N THR A 18 12.94 36.50 6.14
CA THR A 18 13.51 35.67 7.20
C THR A 18 12.45 35.51 8.30
N ALA A 19 11.73 34.39 8.27
CA ALA A 19 10.94 33.95 9.41
C ALA A 19 11.71 32.84 10.16
N CYS A 20 12.11 33.22 11.38
CA CYS A 20 12.49 32.41 12.56
C CYS A 20 11.87 31.00 12.55
N GLY A 21 12.57 29.91 12.83
CA GLY A 21 13.43 29.75 14.01
C GLY A 21 12.57 29.22 15.17
N GLY A 22 12.46 27.89 15.26
CA GLY A 22 11.73 27.20 16.31
C GLY A 22 12.22 25.77 16.44
N GLY A 23 13.47 25.61 16.89
CA GLY A 23 14.05 24.31 17.23
C GLY A 23 13.36 23.71 18.45
N GLY A 24 12.24 23.03 18.21
CA GLY A 24 11.71 22.04 19.13
C GLY A 24 12.27 20.68 18.71
N ASN A 25 12.96 20.01 19.63
CA ASN A 25 13.30 18.60 19.52
C ASN A 25 12.00 17.76 19.59
N ALA A 26 11.11 17.93 18.61
CA ALA A 26 10.17 16.88 18.29
C ALA A 26 11.03 15.70 17.84
N PRO A 27 10.81 14.48 18.36
CA PRO A 27 11.49 13.32 17.81
C PRO A 27 11.23 13.33 16.31
N GLU A 28 12.30 13.49 15.53
CA GLU A 28 12.25 13.31 14.09
C GLU A 28 11.70 11.90 13.89
N VAL A 29 10.43 11.82 13.47
CA VAL A 29 9.88 10.56 13.02
C VAL A 29 10.74 10.22 11.82
N LYS A 30 11.65 9.25 11.99
CA LYS A 30 12.46 8.73 10.90
C LYS A 30 11.49 8.21 9.85
N VAL A 31 11.18 9.04 8.86
CA VAL A 31 10.55 8.59 7.63
C VAL A 31 11.63 7.77 6.95
N GLN A 32 11.53 6.45 7.11
CA GLN A 32 12.43 5.53 6.45
C GLN A 32 12.37 5.84 4.96
N SER A 33 13.54 6.01 4.34
CA SER A 33 13.65 6.39 2.93
C SER A 33 12.80 5.44 2.09
N ARG A 34 11.93 5.99 1.24
CA ARG A 34 11.13 5.23 0.28
C ARG A 34 12.06 4.25 -0.48
N PRO A 35 11.70 2.95 -0.59
CA PRO A 35 12.51 2.01 -1.37
C PRO A 35 12.70 2.53 -2.80
N THR A 36 13.88 2.27 -3.39
CA THR A 36 14.12 2.49 -4.83
C THR A 36 13.38 1.47 -5.70
N ALA A 37 12.76 0.46 -5.09
CA ALA A 37 11.95 -0.54 -5.76
C ALA A 37 10.65 0.07 -6.31
N THR A 38 10.23 -0.39 -7.49
CA THR A 38 8.97 0.03 -8.11
C THR A 38 7.76 -0.70 -7.56
N SER A 39 7.95 -1.91 -7.02
CA SER A 39 6.88 -2.78 -6.51
C SER A 39 7.06 -3.07 -5.03
N TYR A 40 6.25 -2.43 -4.18
CA TYR A 40 6.34 -2.62 -2.73
C TYR A 40 5.05 -2.21 -2.00
N TRP A 41 4.94 -2.65 -0.76
CA TRP A 41 3.96 -2.13 0.19
C TRP A 41 4.63 -1.81 1.51
N THR A 42 3.90 -1.09 2.37
CA THR A 42 4.39 -0.64 3.66
C THR A 42 3.35 -0.90 4.75
N MET A 43 3.83 -1.25 5.94
CA MET A 43 3.03 -1.29 7.16
C MET A 43 3.68 -0.34 8.16
N ASP A 44 3.10 0.84 8.30
CA ASP A 44 3.71 2.02 8.89
C ASP A 44 5.11 2.30 8.30
N ALA A 45 6.16 2.24 9.12
CA ALA A 45 7.54 2.49 8.67
C ALA A 45 8.20 1.27 8.00
N ASN A 46 7.62 0.08 8.11
CA ASN A 46 8.22 -1.14 7.57
C ASN A 46 7.94 -1.24 6.06
N ASN A 47 8.98 -1.45 5.28
CA ASN A 47 8.90 -1.64 3.83
C ASN A 47 8.97 -3.13 3.48
N TYR A 48 8.17 -3.53 2.50
CA TYR A 48 8.10 -4.90 1.99
C TYR A 48 8.20 -4.86 0.47
N VAL A 49 9.38 -5.19 -0.04
CA VAL A 49 9.66 -5.23 -1.48
C VAL A 49 9.21 -6.57 -2.05
N ASN A 50 8.60 -6.53 -3.23
CA ASN A 50 8.14 -7.72 -3.95
C ASN A 50 9.31 -8.66 -4.30
N GLY A 51 9.18 -9.93 -3.92
CA GLY A 51 10.05 -11.04 -4.32
C GLY A 51 9.39 -12.01 -5.31
N GLY A 52 8.06 -12.00 -5.42
CA GLY A 52 7.30 -12.80 -6.38
C GLY A 52 5.79 -12.66 -6.20
N ASN A 53 5.05 -12.97 -7.26
CA ASN A 53 3.59 -12.91 -7.27
C ASN A 53 2.94 -14.13 -7.90
N THR A 54 1.66 -14.31 -7.59
CA THR A 54 0.80 -15.28 -8.25
C THR A 54 -0.64 -14.78 -8.29
N ALA A 55 -1.36 -15.12 -9.35
CA ALA A 55 -2.78 -14.81 -9.51
C ALA A 55 -3.54 -16.08 -9.87
N GLN A 56 -4.65 -16.32 -9.19
CA GLN A 56 -5.53 -17.45 -9.45
C GLN A 56 -6.98 -16.99 -9.49
N THR A 57 -7.70 -17.39 -10.54
CA THR A 57 -9.13 -17.13 -10.69
C THR A 57 -9.92 -18.43 -10.54
N THR A 58 -10.97 -18.41 -9.73
CA THR A 58 -11.85 -19.55 -9.48
C THR A 58 -13.31 -19.15 -9.58
N ASN A 59 -14.20 -20.11 -9.82
CA ASN A 59 -15.63 -19.89 -9.67
C ASN A 59 -16.03 -20.06 -8.21
N SER A 60 -16.71 -19.07 -7.65
CA SER A 60 -17.45 -19.25 -6.40
C SER A 60 -18.62 -20.22 -6.60
N GLY A 61 -19.19 -20.72 -5.50
CA GLY A 61 -20.37 -21.60 -5.53
C GLY A 61 -21.61 -20.97 -6.19
N THR A 62 -21.63 -19.64 -6.38
CA THR A 62 -22.71 -18.91 -7.06
C THR A 62 -22.39 -18.60 -8.53
N GLY A 63 -21.28 -19.11 -9.07
CA GLY A 63 -20.85 -18.85 -10.46
C GLY A 63 -20.17 -17.50 -10.67
N THR A 64 -19.99 -16.69 -9.62
CA THR A 64 -19.20 -15.46 -9.70
C THR A 64 -17.72 -15.81 -9.72
N LEU A 65 -16.96 -15.26 -10.68
CA LEU A 65 -15.51 -15.37 -10.69
C LEU A 65 -14.92 -14.64 -9.49
N VAL A 66 -13.95 -15.26 -8.82
CA VAL A 66 -13.16 -14.65 -7.74
C VAL A 66 -11.70 -14.81 -8.11
N THR A 67 -11.00 -13.70 -8.18
CA THR A 67 -9.55 -13.69 -8.42
C THR A 67 -8.84 -13.33 -7.13
N THR A 68 -7.86 -14.16 -6.80
CA THR A 68 -6.93 -13.94 -5.69
C THR A 68 -5.56 -13.68 -6.27
N VAL A 69 -4.97 -12.56 -5.89
CA VAL A 69 -3.58 -12.22 -6.18
C VAL A 69 -2.82 -12.20 -4.86
N VAL A 70 -1.62 -12.77 -4.85
CA VAL A 70 -0.71 -12.73 -3.70
C VAL A 70 0.61 -12.17 -4.18
N VAL A 71 1.09 -11.12 -3.52
CA VAL A 71 2.43 -10.58 -3.68
C VAL A 71 3.20 -10.93 -2.41
N SER A 72 4.35 -11.58 -2.59
CA SER A 72 5.18 -12.10 -1.51
C SER A 72 6.51 -11.39 -1.49
N THR A 73 7.08 -11.20 -0.30
CA THR A 73 8.48 -10.79 -0.17
C THR A 73 9.44 -11.95 -0.43
N ALA A 74 8.98 -13.20 -0.42
CA ALA A 74 9.82 -14.33 -0.75
C ALA A 74 9.96 -14.49 -2.27
N THR A 75 11.18 -14.73 -2.76
CA THR A 75 11.36 -15.13 -4.16
C THR A 75 11.13 -16.63 -4.33
N LEU A 76 10.73 -17.04 -5.54
CA LEU A 76 10.57 -18.44 -5.93
C LEU A 76 11.88 -19.26 -5.78
N ASN A 77 13.04 -18.60 -5.67
CA ASN A 77 14.37 -19.21 -5.57
C ASN A 77 15.05 -18.98 -4.20
N GLY A 78 14.32 -18.49 -3.20
CA GLY A 78 14.84 -18.20 -1.85
C GLY A 78 14.62 -16.75 -1.44
N GLY A 79 14.25 -16.55 -0.17
CA GLY A 79 13.71 -15.31 0.38
C GLY A 79 14.48 -14.03 0.03
N ASP A 80 13.75 -12.92 -0.09
CA ASP A 80 14.36 -11.61 -0.30
C ASP A 80 15.20 -11.19 0.91
N GLN A 81 16.52 -11.10 0.71
CA GLN A 81 17.44 -10.64 1.75
C GLN A 81 17.28 -9.15 2.07
N SER A 82 16.64 -8.37 1.19
CA SER A 82 16.43 -6.93 1.36
C SER A 82 15.37 -6.59 2.42
N ASN A 83 14.42 -7.48 2.65
CA ASN A 83 13.38 -7.35 3.68
C ASN A 83 13.82 -7.88 5.06
N GLY A 84 15.08 -8.29 5.20
CA GLY A 84 15.68 -8.73 6.46
C GLY A 84 14.90 -9.86 7.13
N ALA A 85 14.58 -9.67 8.41
CA ALA A 85 13.88 -10.68 9.22
C ALA A 85 12.50 -11.03 8.66
N TYR A 86 11.80 -10.10 7.99
CA TYR A 86 10.39 -10.24 7.59
C TYR A 86 10.20 -10.67 6.14
N SER A 87 11.19 -11.34 5.57
CA SER A 87 11.20 -11.84 4.19
C SER A 87 10.17 -12.94 3.90
N GLY A 88 9.41 -13.40 4.92
CA GLY A 88 8.26 -14.30 4.78
C GLY A 88 6.91 -13.57 4.73
N SER A 89 6.89 -12.26 4.51
CA SER A 89 5.67 -11.47 4.47
C SER A 89 4.95 -11.57 3.12
N SER A 90 3.63 -11.37 3.12
CA SER A 90 2.84 -11.34 1.91
C SER A 90 1.64 -10.42 2.05
N ILE A 91 1.15 -9.93 0.93
CA ILE A 91 -0.12 -9.23 0.81
C ILE A 91 -0.99 -9.97 -0.21
N SER A 92 -2.26 -10.17 0.14
CA SER A 92 -3.25 -10.83 -0.70
C SER A 92 -4.40 -9.89 -1.02
N PHE A 93 -4.78 -9.87 -2.28
CA PHE A 93 -5.90 -9.15 -2.85
C PHE A 93 -6.91 -10.15 -3.37
N VAL A 94 -8.14 -10.12 -2.87
CA VAL A 94 -9.24 -10.97 -3.35
C VAL A 94 -10.35 -10.08 -3.85
N PHE A 95 -10.75 -10.23 -5.11
CA PHE A 95 -11.80 -9.42 -5.73
C PHE A 95 -12.70 -10.27 -6.62
N LYS A 96 -13.92 -9.78 -6.84
CA LYS A 96 -14.91 -10.44 -7.71
C LYS A 96 -14.71 -10.00 -9.16
N GLY A 97 -14.80 -10.96 -10.07
CA GLY A 97 -14.61 -10.76 -11.51
C GLY A 97 -13.14 -10.73 -11.93
N THR A 98 -12.93 -10.37 -13.20
CA THR A 98 -11.61 -10.16 -13.80
C THR A 98 -11.48 -8.65 -14.08
N PRO A 99 -10.65 -7.89 -13.34
CA PRO A 99 -10.59 -6.44 -13.47
C PRO A 99 -10.15 -6.04 -14.88
N PRO A 100 -10.95 -5.26 -15.62
CA PRO A 100 -10.37 -4.11 -16.27
C PRO A 100 -9.84 -3.14 -15.19
N ASP A 101 -8.95 -2.24 -15.60
CA ASP A 101 -8.48 -1.10 -14.81
C ASP A 101 -9.64 -0.45 -14.01
N GLY A 102 -9.49 -0.26 -12.68
CA GLY A 102 -10.55 0.28 -11.85
C GLY A 102 -10.25 0.44 -10.36
N ILE A 103 -11.14 1.15 -9.66
CA ILE A 103 -11.07 1.39 -8.21
C ILE A 103 -11.98 0.39 -7.49
N TYR A 104 -11.39 -0.34 -6.55
CA TYR A 104 -12.06 -1.35 -5.73
C TYR A 104 -12.26 -0.84 -4.31
N THR A 105 -13.41 -1.15 -3.72
CA THR A 105 -13.75 -0.77 -2.34
C THR A 105 -13.38 -1.90 -1.39
N LEU A 106 -12.62 -1.57 -0.35
CA LEU A 106 -12.21 -2.55 0.64
C LEU A 106 -13.37 -2.97 1.54
N VAL A 107 -13.46 -4.27 1.82
CA VAL A 107 -14.44 -4.86 2.74
C VAL A 107 -13.75 -5.44 3.96
N GLN A 108 -14.48 -5.42 5.08
CA GLN A 108 -13.95 -5.71 6.42
C GLN A 108 -13.42 -7.14 6.63
N ASP A 109 -14.03 -8.14 5.99
CA ASP A 109 -13.74 -9.55 6.20
C ASP A 109 -14.27 -10.43 5.06
N GLN A 110 -14.01 -11.73 5.15
CA GLN A 110 -14.45 -12.73 4.17
C GLN A 110 -15.97 -12.83 4.05
N ALA A 111 -16.72 -12.70 5.15
CA ALA A 111 -18.18 -12.81 5.11
C ALA A 111 -18.79 -11.61 4.37
N ALA A 112 -18.29 -10.39 4.66
CA ALA A 112 -18.65 -9.18 3.95
C ALA A 112 -18.28 -9.26 2.46
N PHE A 113 -17.09 -9.80 2.15
CA PHE A 113 -16.68 -10.04 0.77
C PHE A 113 -17.65 -10.98 0.04
N LEU A 114 -18.00 -12.11 0.64
CA LEU A 114 -18.92 -13.08 0.03
C LEU A 114 -20.31 -12.48 -0.18
N ALA A 115 -20.82 -11.69 0.77
CA ALA A 115 -22.12 -11.04 0.69
C ALA A 115 -22.19 -9.82 -0.24
N ALA A 116 -21.05 -9.18 -0.55
CA ALA A 116 -21.02 -7.96 -1.35
C ALA A 116 -21.52 -8.16 -2.79
N ASP A 117 -22.21 -7.16 -3.34
CA ASP A 117 -22.58 -7.14 -4.75
C ASP A 117 -21.32 -7.02 -5.64
N PRO A 118 -21.09 -7.93 -6.61
CA PRO A 118 -19.97 -7.81 -7.54
C PRO A 118 -19.89 -6.46 -8.26
N LEU A 119 -21.02 -5.79 -8.48
CA LEU A 119 -21.09 -4.48 -9.16
C LEU A 119 -20.47 -3.35 -8.34
N THR A 120 -20.27 -3.53 -7.02
CA THR A 120 -19.62 -2.52 -6.17
C THR A 120 -18.10 -2.65 -6.17
N ALA A 121 -17.53 -3.51 -7.02
CA ALA A 121 -16.09 -3.82 -7.08
C ALA A 121 -15.49 -4.08 -5.68
N PRO A 122 -16.02 -5.05 -4.90
CA PRO A 122 -15.52 -5.32 -3.57
C PRO A 122 -14.15 -5.99 -3.63
N MET A 123 -13.27 -5.64 -2.69
CA MET A 123 -11.97 -6.26 -2.52
C MET A 123 -11.68 -6.53 -1.05
N LEU A 124 -11.23 -7.75 -0.75
CA LEU A 124 -10.66 -8.08 0.55
C LEU A 124 -9.14 -8.01 0.44
N VAL A 125 -8.51 -7.29 1.37
CA VAL A 125 -7.05 -7.20 1.46
C VAL A 125 -6.56 -7.69 2.80
N THR A 126 -5.62 -8.63 2.73
CA THR A 126 -5.00 -9.25 3.89
C THR A 126 -3.49 -9.14 3.78
N VAL A 127 -2.82 -8.69 4.83
CA VAL A 127 -1.37 -8.62 4.93
C VAL A 127 -0.91 -9.60 6.00
N ASN A 128 -0.06 -10.54 5.65
CA ASN A 128 0.66 -11.37 6.61
C ASN A 128 2.07 -10.82 6.76
N VAL A 129 2.40 -10.37 7.96
CA VAL A 129 3.76 -9.97 8.32
C VAL A 129 4.40 -11.12 9.08
N GLY A 130 5.37 -11.78 8.46
CA GLY A 130 5.99 -12.98 8.99
C GLY A 130 7.49 -13.00 8.77
N VAL A 131 8.21 -13.66 9.66
CA VAL A 131 9.64 -13.88 9.49
C VAL A 131 9.92 -15.15 8.70
N ALA A 132 10.94 -15.16 7.85
CA ALA A 132 11.20 -16.30 6.96
C ALA A 132 11.68 -17.58 7.68
N VAL A 133 12.09 -17.47 8.95
CA VAL A 133 12.76 -18.55 9.71
C VAL A 133 11.94 -19.12 10.86
N THR A 134 10.84 -18.47 11.27
CA THR A 134 9.95 -19.00 12.31
C THR A 134 8.57 -19.25 11.72
N THR A 135 7.81 -20.15 12.34
CA THR A 135 6.44 -20.49 11.94
C THR A 135 5.41 -19.41 12.34
N GLY A 136 5.87 -18.27 12.84
CA GLY A 136 5.00 -17.20 13.32
C GLY A 136 4.77 -16.10 12.27
N SER A 137 3.56 -15.54 12.25
CA SER A 137 3.19 -14.32 11.54
C SER A 137 2.12 -13.56 12.32
N SER A 138 1.92 -12.31 11.96
CA SER A 138 0.72 -11.56 12.35
C SER A 138 -0.05 -11.18 11.08
N GLN A 139 -1.34 -11.48 11.06
CA GLN A 139 -2.24 -11.15 9.97
C GLN A 139 -2.95 -9.84 10.28
N TYR A 140 -3.02 -8.97 9.27
CA TYR A 140 -3.77 -7.73 9.29
C TYR A 140 -4.78 -7.74 8.14
N THR A 141 -5.96 -7.18 8.37
CA THR A 141 -7.01 -7.06 7.35
C THR A 141 -7.36 -5.58 7.17
N ALA A 142 -7.31 -5.11 5.93
CA ALA A 142 -7.70 -3.74 5.62
C ALA A 142 -9.22 -3.64 5.56
N GLN A 143 -9.81 -2.82 6.44
CA GLN A 143 -11.25 -2.87 6.69
C GLN A 143 -12.07 -1.87 5.86
N SER A 144 -11.43 -0.83 5.33
CA SER A 144 -12.06 0.23 4.56
C SER A 144 -11.03 0.96 3.70
N GLY A 145 -11.51 1.74 2.73
CA GLY A 145 -10.67 2.47 1.78
C GLY A 145 -10.81 1.93 0.37
N THR A 146 -9.90 2.36 -0.51
CA THR A 146 -9.96 2.01 -1.93
C THR A 146 -8.58 1.70 -2.50
N ILE A 147 -8.55 0.72 -3.39
CA ILE A 147 -7.35 0.34 -4.13
C ILE A 147 -7.62 0.48 -5.62
N HIS A 148 -6.69 1.14 -6.31
CA HIS A 148 -6.65 1.17 -7.75
C HIS A 148 -5.94 -0.08 -8.25
N VAL A 149 -6.60 -0.81 -9.14
CA VAL A 149 -6.09 -2.01 -9.80
C VAL A 149 -5.91 -1.71 -11.27
N THR A 150 -4.73 -2.00 -11.80
CA THR A 150 -4.51 -2.06 -13.25
C THR A 150 -4.07 -3.46 -13.63
N ARG A 151 -4.22 -3.82 -14.91
CA ARG A 151 -3.71 -5.07 -15.46
C ARG A 151 -2.75 -4.75 -16.59
N GLY A 152 -1.49 -5.11 -16.40
CA GLY A 152 -0.43 -4.95 -17.39
C GLY A 152 -0.67 -5.77 -18.66
N SER A 153 0.05 -5.42 -19.72
CA SER A 153 0.02 -6.14 -21.00
C SER A 153 0.53 -7.59 -20.91
N ASP A 154 1.30 -7.88 -19.87
CA ASP A 154 1.78 -9.20 -19.46
C ASP A 154 0.78 -9.98 -18.60
N ALA A 155 -0.45 -9.47 -18.46
CA ALA A 155 -1.52 -10.02 -17.64
C ALA A 155 -1.27 -10.00 -16.12
N VAL A 156 -0.23 -9.29 -15.66
CA VAL A 156 0.07 -9.07 -14.24
C VAL A 156 -0.84 -7.99 -13.67
N TYR A 157 -1.30 -8.17 -12.43
CA TYR A 157 -2.12 -7.17 -11.74
C TYR A 157 -1.24 -6.26 -10.89
N HIS A 158 -1.52 -4.97 -10.95
CA HIS A 158 -0.83 -3.95 -10.19
C HIS A 158 -1.80 -3.29 -9.22
N PHE A 159 -1.38 -3.12 -7.96
CA PHE A 159 -2.22 -2.56 -6.91
C PHE A 159 -1.58 -1.29 -6.36
N THR A 160 -2.39 -0.24 -6.21
CA THR A 160 -1.97 1.02 -5.59
C THR A 160 -3.05 1.55 -4.65
N THR A 161 -2.67 1.94 -3.44
CA THR A 161 -3.60 2.63 -2.53
C THR A 161 -3.90 4.03 -3.05
N VAL A 162 -5.18 4.38 -3.15
CA VAL A 162 -5.60 5.74 -3.58
C VAL A 162 -5.44 6.76 -2.46
N ALA A 163 -5.59 6.30 -1.21
CA ALA A 163 -5.36 7.04 0.03
C ALA A 163 -4.81 6.07 1.08
N PRO A 164 -4.23 6.55 2.19
CA PRO A 164 -3.79 5.68 3.28
C PRO A 164 -4.92 4.76 3.75
N VAL A 165 -4.63 3.46 3.83
CA VAL A 165 -5.57 2.42 4.26
C VAL A 165 -5.18 1.95 5.65
N PHE A 166 -6.14 1.74 6.54
CA PHE A 166 -5.85 1.18 7.87
C PHE A 166 -6.13 -0.32 7.89
N ALA A 167 -5.17 -1.09 8.39
CA ALA A 167 -5.26 -2.53 8.53
C ALA A 167 -5.22 -2.93 10.00
N THR A 168 -6.20 -3.72 10.43
CA THR A 168 -6.37 -4.17 11.81
C THR A 168 -5.81 -5.58 11.95
N LYS A 169 -5.03 -5.84 13.00
CA LYS A 169 -4.50 -7.15 13.34
C LYS A 169 -5.65 -8.10 13.68
N THR A 170 -5.79 -9.17 12.92
CA THR A 170 -6.87 -10.17 13.07
C THR A 170 -6.38 -11.51 13.60
N LEU A 171 -5.08 -11.80 13.43
CA LEU A 171 -4.43 -12.99 13.98
C LEU A 171 -2.99 -12.66 14.37
N ASP A 172 -2.53 -13.23 15.48
CA ASP A 172 -1.13 -13.14 15.89
C ASP A 172 -0.66 -14.50 16.40
N VAL A 173 0.30 -15.09 15.70
CA VAL A 173 0.98 -16.32 16.13
C VAL A 173 2.45 -16.06 16.44
N SER A 174 2.77 -14.85 16.91
CA SER A 174 4.08 -14.46 17.47
C SER A 174 5.25 -14.53 16.48
N GLY A 175 5.06 -14.08 15.23
CA GLY A 175 6.18 -13.90 14.29
C GLY A 175 6.04 -12.71 13.34
N GLY A 176 5.15 -11.76 13.64
CA GLY A 176 5.18 -10.43 13.05
C GLY A 176 6.20 -9.50 13.72
N VAL A 177 6.09 -8.21 13.44
CA VAL A 177 6.96 -7.18 14.05
C VAL A 177 6.68 -7.08 15.55
N ALA A 178 7.69 -7.31 16.38
CA ALA A 178 7.56 -7.26 17.84
C ALA A 178 7.08 -5.88 18.32
N GLY A 179 6.03 -5.87 19.16
CA GLY A 179 5.44 -4.63 19.68
C GLY A 179 4.64 -3.82 18.67
N ALA A 180 4.40 -4.35 17.45
CA ALA A 180 3.58 -3.65 16.47
C ALA A 180 2.14 -3.45 16.97
N PRO A 181 1.55 -2.27 16.73
CA PRO A 181 0.20 -1.94 17.16
C PRO A 181 -0.85 -2.85 16.52
N ASN A 182 -2.05 -2.84 17.09
CA ASN A 182 -3.18 -3.59 16.52
C ASN A 182 -3.74 -2.97 15.25
N VAL A 183 -3.41 -1.71 14.96
CA VAL A 183 -3.79 -1.03 13.72
C VAL A 183 -2.54 -0.40 13.14
N MET A 184 -2.30 -0.68 11.86
CA MET A 184 -1.17 -0.11 11.10
C MET A 184 -1.70 0.56 9.85
N THR A 185 -0.93 1.52 9.34
CA THR A 185 -1.20 2.15 8.05
C THR A 185 -0.59 1.30 6.94
N LEU A 186 -1.45 0.82 6.04
CA LEU A 186 -1.08 0.17 4.80
C LEU A 186 -1.01 1.20 3.67
N ASN A 187 0.14 1.27 3.02
CA ASN A 187 0.31 2.00 1.77
C ASN A 187 0.98 1.08 0.74
N ILE A 188 0.35 0.98 -0.44
CA ILE A 188 0.75 0.10 -1.53
C ILE A 188 1.15 0.96 -2.71
N ALA A 189 2.36 0.74 -3.21
CA ALA A 189 2.87 1.43 -4.38
C ALA A 189 3.22 0.38 -5.43
N ASP A 190 2.31 0.24 -6.40
CA ASP A 190 2.49 -0.63 -7.57
C ASP A 190 2.93 -2.06 -7.19
N ALA A 191 2.31 -2.65 -6.16
CA ALA A 191 2.60 -4.03 -5.80
C ALA A 191 2.06 -4.96 -6.89
N TYR A 192 2.88 -5.89 -7.38
CA TYR A 192 2.48 -6.79 -8.47
C TYR A 192 3.02 -8.20 -8.37
#